data_AF-A0A2C5YFY9-F1
#
_entry.id   AF-A0A2C5YFY9-F1
#
_cell.length_a   1.000
_cell.length_b   1.000
_cell.length_c   1.000
_cell.angle_alpha   90.00
_cell.angle_beta   90.00
_cell.angle_gamma   90.00
#
_symmetry.space_group_name_H-M   'P 1'
#
loop_
_entity.id
_entity.type
_entity.pdbx_description
1 polymer ?
#
loop_
_entity_poly.entity_id
_entity_poly.type
_entity_poly.pdbx_seq_one_letter_code
_entity_poly.pdbx_strand_id
1 'polypeptide(L)'
;MHADRSLALYKEAEVALAHLAIAADLRGPGPDNLLTRDEWRAVVALFPREGFADEFVGFLCGLCRDKPATTYDNIVGHFGLVYGLDGRGAERDDYTRRWRENLFPYGVMPALRSLEDAEQ
;
A
#
# COMPACT_ATOMS: atom_id res chain seq x y z
N MET A 1 -4.93 -6.77 9.10
CA MET A 1 -4.25 -6.17 7.93
C MET A 1 -3.08 -7.07 7.56
N HIS A 2 -3.10 -7.70 6.38
CA HIS A 2 -2.09 -8.69 5.95
C HIS A 2 -1.03 -8.11 5.00
N ALA A 3 -1.30 -7.00 4.32
CA ALA A 3 -0.40 -6.41 3.34
C ALA A 3 0.66 -5.47 3.96
N ASP A 4 0.53 -5.09 5.23
CA ASP A 4 1.48 -4.23 5.93
C ASP A 4 2.43 -5.06 6.81
N ARG A 5 3.72 -5.04 6.48
CA ARG A 5 4.74 -5.82 7.19
C ARG A 5 4.81 -5.47 8.68
N SER A 6 4.66 -4.19 9.03
CA SER A 6 4.82 -3.71 10.39
C SER A 6 3.70 -4.19 11.32
N LEU A 7 2.59 -4.65 10.74
CA LEU A 7 1.43 -5.16 11.47
C LEU A 7 1.28 -6.68 11.30
N ALA A 8 1.36 -7.18 10.08
CA ALA A 8 0.96 -8.55 9.75
C ALA A 8 1.83 -9.62 10.43
N LEU A 9 3.11 -9.33 10.70
CA LEU A 9 4.02 -10.26 11.39
C LEU A 9 3.71 -10.44 12.87
N TYR A 10 2.92 -9.54 13.47
CA TYR A 10 2.50 -9.58 14.88
C TYR A 10 1.05 -10.01 15.04
N LYS A 11 0.45 -10.55 13.97
CA LYS A 11 -0.93 -11.05 13.94
C LYS A 11 -0.94 -12.57 14.03
N GLU A 12 -2.13 -13.13 13.96
CA GLU A 12 -2.40 -14.56 13.91
C GLU A 12 -1.58 -15.22 12.79
N ALA A 13 -1.26 -16.51 12.97
CA ALA A 13 -0.33 -17.22 12.08
C ALA A 13 -0.77 -17.18 10.61
N GLU A 14 -2.08 -17.23 10.35
CA GLU A 14 -2.69 -17.16 9.03
C GLU A 14 -2.47 -15.78 8.38
N VAL A 15 -2.52 -14.70 9.16
CA VAL A 15 -2.27 -13.34 8.68
C VAL A 15 -0.80 -13.13 8.36
N ALA A 16 0.09 -13.62 9.24
CA ALA A 16 1.53 -13.58 9.00
C ALA A 16 1.91 -14.42 7.77
N LEU A 17 1.34 -15.62 7.62
CA LEU A 17 1.57 -16.47 6.46
C LEU A 17 1.07 -15.82 5.16
N ALA A 18 -0.12 -15.20 5.17
CA ALA A 18 -0.63 -14.45 4.02
C ALA A 18 0.30 -13.29 3.63
N HIS A 19 0.86 -12.57 4.61
CA HIS A 19 1.85 -11.54 4.35
C HIS A 19 3.10 -12.10 3.67
N LEU A 20 3.63 -13.22 4.17
CA LEU A 20 4.82 -13.87 3.62
C LEU A 20 4.59 -14.38 2.19
N ALA A 21 3.40 -14.91 1.89
CA ALA A 21 3.03 -15.33 0.54
C ALA A 21 3.01 -14.14 -0.43
N ILE A 22 2.31 -13.04 -0.07
CA ILE A 22 2.28 -11.81 -0.88
C ILE A 22 3.70 -11.24 -1.05
N ALA A 23 4.50 -11.27 0.01
CA ALA A 23 5.90 -10.85 -0.04
C ALA A 23 6.71 -11.69 -1.04
N ALA A 24 6.49 -13.01 -1.08
CA ALA A 24 7.15 -13.91 -2.00
C ALA A 24 6.76 -13.64 -3.46
N ASP A 25 5.51 -13.25 -3.71
CA ASP A 25 5.07 -12.85 -5.05
C ASP A 25 5.75 -11.57 -5.52
N LEU A 26 5.87 -10.56 -4.66
CA LEU A 26 6.40 -9.25 -5.02
C LEU A 26 7.93 -9.16 -4.99
N ARG A 27 8.60 -9.90 -4.11
CA ARG A 27 10.05 -9.76 -3.83
C ARG A 27 10.86 -11.04 -4.00
N GLY A 28 10.20 -12.17 -4.22
CA GLY A 28 10.83 -13.49 -4.21
C GLY A 28 10.94 -14.09 -2.79
N PRO A 29 11.55 -15.28 -2.67
CA PRO A 29 11.62 -16.02 -1.40
C PRO A 29 12.32 -15.20 -0.31
N GLY A 30 11.78 -15.28 0.91
CA GLY A 30 12.31 -14.60 2.10
C GLY A 30 13.66 -15.18 2.58
N PRO A 31 14.36 -14.47 3.49
CA PRO A 31 15.68 -14.88 3.98
C PRO A 31 15.66 -16.01 5.02
N ASP A 32 14.48 -16.40 5.50
CA ASP A 32 14.26 -17.36 6.59
C ASP A 32 14.22 -18.83 6.12
N ASN A 33 14.50 -19.09 4.83
CA ASN A 33 14.48 -20.42 4.19
C ASN A 33 13.12 -21.16 4.31
N LEU A 34 12.02 -20.48 4.67
CA LEU A 34 10.69 -21.09 4.72
C LEU A 34 10.19 -21.52 3.33
N LEU A 35 10.59 -20.77 2.30
CA LEU A 35 10.35 -21.07 0.89
C LEU A 35 11.70 -21.02 0.18
N THR A 36 12.17 -22.14 -0.36
CA THR A 36 13.43 -22.15 -1.09
C THR A 36 13.28 -21.45 -2.44
N ARG A 37 14.41 -21.00 -2.99
CA ARG A 37 14.43 -20.37 -4.32
C ARG A 37 13.98 -21.32 -5.43
N ASP A 38 14.28 -22.60 -5.32
CA ASP A 38 13.92 -23.58 -6.34
C ASP A 38 12.43 -23.94 -6.29
N GLU A 39 11.84 -24.07 -5.08
CA GLU A 39 10.39 -24.20 -4.92
C GLU A 39 9.65 -22.97 -5.47
N TRP A 40 10.10 -21.77 -5.12
CA TRP A 40 9.51 -20.54 -5.64
C TRP A 40 9.60 -20.47 -7.18
N ARG A 41 10.75 -20.81 -7.78
CA ARG A 41 10.92 -20.84 -9.24
C ARG A 41 10.00 -21.86 -9.91
N ALA A 42 9.83 -23.03 -9.31
CA ALA A 42 8.94 -24.06 -9.83
C ALA A 42 7.49 -23.56 -9.93
N VAL A 43 7.02 -22.81 -8.92
CA VAL A 43 5.68 -22.20 -8.95
C VAL A 43 5.59 -21.06 -9.97
N VAL A 44 6.56 -20.14 -9.99
CA VAL A 44 6.55 -19.00 -10.92
C VAL A 44 6.64 -19.45 -12.39
N ALA A 45 7.30 -20.58 -12.67
CA ALA A 45 7.32 -21.16 -14.01
C ALA A 45 5.94 -21.61 -14.49
N LEU A 46 5.03 -21.98 -13.58
CA LEU A 46 3.64 -22.35 -13.90
C LEU A 46 2.73 -21.13 -14.04
N PHE A 47 3.07 -20.02 -13.38
CA PHE A 47 2.31 -18.77 -13.35
C PHE A 47 3.20 -17.57 -13.72
N PRO A 48 3.56 -17.43 -15.02
CA PRO A 48 4.43 -16.34 -15.47
C PRO A 48 3.77 -14.97 -15.27
N ARG A 49 4.59 -13.98 -14.88
CA ARG A 49 4.15 -12.62 -14.48
C ARG A 49 4.40 -11.57 -15.55
N GLU A 50 4.22 -11.94 -16.81
CA GLU A 50 4.47 -11.05 -17.94
C GLU A 50 3.68 -9.73 -17.78
N GLY A 51 4.35 -8.58 -17.93
CA GLY A 51 3.73 -7.25 -17.78
C GLY A 51 3.34 -6.85 -16.35
N PHE A 52 3.50 -7.72 -15.35
CA PHE A 52 2.91 -7.52 -14.02
C PHE A 52 3.34 -6.22 -13.33
N ALA A 53 4.61 -5.79 -13.46
CA ALA A 53 5.09 -4.59 -12.78
C ALA A 53 4.35 -3.31 -13.25
N ASP A 54 4.18 -3.16 -14.56
CA ASP A 54 3.52 -2.00 -15.16
C ASP A 54 2.01 -2.04 -14.87
N GLU A 55 1.39 -3.21 -14.98
CA GLU A 55 -0.02 -3.41 -14.63
C GLU A 55 -0.30 -3.16 -13.14
N PHE A 56 0.60 -3.60 -12.27
CA PHE A 56 0.48 -3.42 -10.81
C PHE A 56 0.49 -1.94 -10.44
N VAL A 57 1.45 -1.16 -10.97
CA VAL A 57 1.50 0.30 -10.75
C VAL A 57 0.27 0.96 -11.35
N GLY A 58 -0.08 0.64 -12.60
CA GLY A 58 -1.25 1.21 -13.27
C GLY A 58 -2.56 0.95 -12.52
N PHE A 59 -2.73 -0.25 -11.97
CA PHE A 59 -3.91 -0.61 -11.18
C PHE A 59 -4.00 0.18 -9.87
N LEU A 60 -2.91 0.28 -9.11
CA LEU A 60 -2.90 1.01 -7.84
C LEU A 60 -3.06 2.52 -8.03
N CYS A 61 -2.42 3.09 -9.04
CA CYS A 61 -2.64 4.48 -9.46
C CYS A 61 -4.08 4.70 -9.92
N GLY A 62 -4.66 3.74 -10.65
CA GLY A 62 -6.07 3.73 -11.03
C GLY A 62 -7.01 3.77 -9.82
N LEU A 63 -6.71 3.03 -8.74
CA LEU A 63 -7.48 3.14 -7.49
C LEU A 63 -7.38 4.53 -6.85
N CYS A 64 -6.21 5.17 -6.92
CA CYS A 64 -6.03 6.55 -6.45
C CYS A 64 -6.89 7.54 -7.25
N ARG A 65 -7.09 7.28 -8.55
CA ARG A 65 -7.94 8.08 -9.44
C ARG A 65 -9.44 7.82 -9.21
N ASP A 66 -9.83 6.55 -9.23
CA ASP A 66 -11.23 6.15 -9.33
C ASP A 66 -11.89 6.02 -7.94
N LYS A 67 -11.10 5.70 -6.91
CA LYS A 67 -11.56 5.53 -5.52
C LYS A 67 -10.63 6.20 -4.50
N PRO A 68 -10.30 7.49 -4.66
CA PRO A 68 -9.30 8.18 -3.85
C PRO A 68 -9.55 8.09 -2.34
N ALA A 69 -10.81 8.17 -1.91
CA ALA A 69 -11.19 8.12 -0.50
C ALA A 69 -10.79 6.80 0.21
N THR A 70 -10.58 5.71 -0.52
CA THR A 70 -10.14 4.42 0.05
C THR A 70 -8.62 4.23 -0.01
N THR A 71 -7.85 5.27 -0.33
CA THR A 71 -6.40 5.15 -0.59
C THR A 71 -5.55 6.05 0.30
N TYR A 72 -6.14 7.09 0.90
CA TYR A 72 -5.36 8.13 1.61
C TYR A 72 -4.64 7.62 2.86
N ASP A 73 -5.13 6.58 3.50
CA ASP A 73 -4.67 6.08 4.80
C ASP A 73 -3.86 4.77 4.71
N ASN A 74 -3.55 4.30 3.49
CA ASN A 74 -2.94 2.99 3.30
C ASN A 74 -1.88 2.98 2.18
N ILE A 75 -1.26 1.82 2.00
CA ILE A 75 -0.14 1.64 1.07
C ILE A 75 -0.47 1.97 -0.39
N VAL A 76 -1.75 1.92 -0.79
CA VAL A 76 -2.16 2.24 -2.17
C VAL A 76 -1.90 3.71 -2.45
N GLY A 77 -2.19 4.60 -1.50
CA GLY A 77 -1.97 6.03 -1.67
C GLY A 77 -0.50 6.40 -1.92
N HIS A 78 0.45 5.60 -1.39
CA HIS A 78 1.87 5.81 -1.68
C HIS A 78 2.20 5.70 -3.17
N PHE A 79 1.48 4.86 -3.93
CA PHE A 79 1.65 4.77 -5.38
C PHE A 79 1.17 6.03 -6.08
N GLY A 80 0.02 6.59 -5.67
CA GLY A 80 -0.46 7.89 -6.16
C GLY A 80 0.50 9.04 -5.86
N LEU A 81 1.15 9.02 -4.70
CA LEU A 81 2.16 10.01 -4.31
C LEU A 81 3.45 9.93 -5.13
N VAL A 82 3.87 8.73 -5.53
CA VAL A 82 5.14 8.53 -6.27
C VAL A 82 4.92 8.62 -7.78
N TYR A 83 3.91 7.94 -8.29
CA TYR A 83 3.69 7.70 -9.73
C TYR A 83 2.49 8.47 -10.31
N GLY A 84 1.80 9.31 -9.53
CA GLY A 84 0.60 10.01 -9.98
C GLY A 84 -0.60 9.09 -10.21
N LEU A 85 -1.61 9.58 -10.92
CA LEU A 85 -2.87 8.87 -11.14
C LEU A 85 -2.88 7.93 -12.36
N ASP A 86 -1.88 8.07 -13.23
CA ASP A 86 -1.71 7.27 -14.46
C ASP A 86 -0.48 6.35 -14.42
N GLY A 87 0.25 6.33 -13.31
CA GLY A 87 1.52 5.59 -13.19
C GLY A 87 2.72 6.30 -13.82
N ARG A 88 2.54 7.48 -14.41
CA ARG A 88 3.57 8.26 -15.13
C ARG A 88 3.73 9.70 -14.62
N GLY A 89 3.03 10.05 -13.55
CA GLY A 89 3.14 11.33 -12.83
C GLY A 89 1.98 12.30 -13.05
N ALA A 90 0.95 11.94 -13.83
CA ALA A 90 -0.19 12.82 -14.03
C ALA A 90 -0.90 13.12 -12.70
N GLU A 91 -1.29 14.39 -12.52
CA GLU A 91 -2.11 14.86 -11.39
C GLU A 91 -1.55 14.55 -9.99
N ARG A 92 -0.25 14.22 -9.90
CA ARG A 92 0.42 13.82 -8.66
C ARG A 92 0.34 14.91 -7.58
N ASP A 93 0.52 16.17 -7.97
CA ASP A 93 0.52 17.28 -7.02
C ASP A 93 -0.90 17.54 -6.46
N ASP A 94 -1.94 17.40 -7.30
CA ASP A 94 -3.33 17.49 -6.88
C ASP A 94 -3.69 16.35 -5.92
N TYR A 95 -3.32 15.12 -6.27
CA TYR A 95 -3.52 13.95 -5.41
C TYR A 95 -2.78 14.11 -4.07
N THR A 96 -1.54 14.62 -4.09
CA THR A 96 -0.75 14.86 -2.88
C THR A 96 -1.40 15.88 -1.96
N ARG A 97 -1.97 16.96 -2.51
CA ARG A 97 -2.74 17.94 -1.73
C ARG A 97 -3.94 17.27 -1.06
N ARG A 98 -4.76 16.56 -1.84
CA ARG A 98 -5.95 15.86 -1.33
C ARG A 98 -5.60 14.79 -0.29
N TRP A 99 -4.52 14.03 -0.52
CA TRP A 99 -4.01 13.05 0.43
C TRP A 99 -3.70 13.69 1.78
N ARG A 100 -2.99 14.84 1.81
CA ARG A 100 -2.69 15.57 3.05
C ARG A 100 -3.95 16.06 3.76
N GLU A 101 -4.90 16.63 3.02
CA GLU A 101 -6.16 17.17 3.57
C GLU A 101 -7.02 16.07 4.22
N ASN A 102 -6.88 14.82 3.77
CA ASN A 102 -7.67 13.68 4.28
C ASN A 102 -6.94 12.86 5.36
N LEU A 103 -5.73 13.25 5.75
CA LEU A 103 -5.03 12.59 6.85
C LEU A 103 -5.61 12.99 8.20
N PHE A 104 -5.82 12.00 9.07
CA PHE A 104 -6.43 12.18 10.39
C PHE A 104 -5.84 13.35 11.23
N PRO A 105 -4.50 13.53 11.34
CA PRO A 105 -3.93 14.66 12.08
C PRO A 105 -4.38 16.04 11.61
N TYR A 106 -4.62 16.22 10.31
CA TYR A 106 -5.00 17.52 9.73
C TYR A 106 -6.46 17.89 10.03
N GLY A 107 -7.32 16.91 10.31
CA GLY A 107 -8.69 17.15 10.79
C GLY A 107 -8.77 17.28 12.32
N VAL A 108 -8.11 16.37 13.05
CA VAL A 108 -8.28 16.26 14.51
C VAL A 108 -7.57 17.36 15.29
N MET A 109 -6.35 17.76 14.90
CA MET A 109 -5.57 18.70 15.71
C MET A 109 -6.16 20.12 15.74
N PRO A 110 -6.63 20.69 14.61
CA PRO A 110 -7.34 21.97 14.65
C PRO A 110 -8.63 21.90 15.48
N ALA A 111 -9.38 20.80 15.38
CA ALA A 111 -10.59 20.60 16.15
C ALA A 111 -10.31 20.53 17.66
N LEU A 112 -9.30 19.75 18.09
CA LEU A 112 -8.90 19.66 19.49
C LEU A 112 -8.48 21.03 20.06
N ARG A 113 -7.64 21.78 19.32
CA ARG A 113 -7.24 23.14 19.74
C ARG A 113 -8.43 24.08 19.90
N SER A 114 -9.39 24.02 18.98
CA SER A 114 -10.61 24.82 19.09
C SER A 114 -11.47 24.46 20.31
N LEU A 115 -11.43 23.21 20.77
CA LEU A 115 -12.13 22.78 21.98
C LEU A 115 -11.38 23.29 23.23
N GLU A 116 -10.05 23.19 23.26
CA GLU A 116 -9.20 23.72 24.33
C GLU A 116 -9.37 25.24 24.52
N ASP A 117 -9.54 25.99 23.42
CA ASP A 117 -9.80 27.44 23.45
C ASP A 117 -11.21 27.78 23.97
N ALA A 118 -12.20 26.90 23.78
CA ALA A 118 -13.57 27.11 24.21
C ALA A 118 -13.79 26.81 25.71
N GLU A 119 -12.87 26.10 26.34
CA GLU A 119 -12.88 25.76 27.77
C GLU A 119 -12.17 26.81 28.65
N GLN A 120 -11.51 27.80 28.05
CA GLN A 120 -10.84 28.92 28.72
C GLN A 120 -11.74 30.15 28.86
#